data_AF-A0A8H7D504-F1
#
_entry.id   AF-A0A8H7D504-F1
#
_cell.length_a   1.000
_cell.length_b   1.000
_cell.length_c   1.000
_cell.angle_alpha   90.00
_cell.angle_beta   90.00
_cell.angle_gamma   90.00
#
_symmetry.space_group_name_H-M   'P 1'
#
loop_
_entity.id
_entity.type
_entity.pdbx_description
1 polymer ?
#
loop_
_entity_poly.entity_id
_entity_poly.type
_entity_poly.pdbx_seq_one_letter_code
_entity_poly.pdbx_strand_id
1 'polypeptide(L)'
;MHSVARGVASTGLFAASYDNINLVFRAAEQVMGRTDSQENGTCATIFPLWKAAAEHMRIAGLDAAFNAAPPLSIDDILLTAVETELVDKCLRHFEHGGEKFKRFCEDVEKALPITADKIELHQTPLHPTPAWNIDQSTIIGNEEVADAIYTELEVKGLSHWSWIVKILGGDQLSIARLRSLLNIRAGHEGGYSGFGWGVWMPGLFHGKIADMHGLV
;
A
#
# COMPACT_ATOMS: atom_id res chain seq x y z
N MET A 1 8.34 -4.55 20.47
CA MET A 1 7.93 -4.40 19.05
C MET A 1 6.64 -3.57 18.96
N HIS A 2 5.57 -3.93 19.68
CA HIS A 2 4.31 -3.18 19.72
C HIS A 2 4.44 -1.70 20.13
N SER A 3 5.26 -1.38 21.14
CA SER A 3 5.47 0.01 21.58
C SER A 3 6.06 0.92 20.50
N VAL A 4 6.94 0.37 19.63
CA VAL A 4 7.56 1.12 18.53
C VAL A 4 6.54 1.36 17.42
N ALA A 5 5.77 0.33 17.04
CA ALA A 5 4.70 0.45 16.06
C ALA A 5 3.68 1.51 16.49
N ARG A 6 3.24 1.48 17.77
CA ARG A 6 2.35 2.49 18.34
C ARG A 6 2.98 3.88 18.35
N GLY A 7 4.27 3.99 18.67
CA GLY A 7 5.00 5.25 18.58
C GLY A 7 4.97 5.86 17.18
N VAL A 8 5.24 5.06 16.14
CA VAL A 8 5.14 5.48 14.75
C VAL A 8 3.70 5.87 14.40
N ALA A 9 2.73 5.02 14.73
CA ALA A 9 1.33 5.26 14.41
C ALA A 9 0.76 6.50 15.10
N SER A 10 1.26 6.83 16.30
CA SER A 10 0.85 8.02 17.07
C SER A 10 1.19 9.35 16.41
N THR A 11 2.05 9.34 15.38
CA THR A 11 2.34 10.53 14.57
C THR A 11 1.24 10.82 13.55
N GLY A 12 0.41 9.84 13.22
CA GLY A 12 -0.54 9.91 12.10
C GLY A 12 0.11 9.84 10.72
N LEU A 13 1.44 9.69 10.64
CA LEU A 13 2.21 9.71 9.40
C LEU A 13 2.73 8.30 9.06
N PHE A 14 1.81 7.38 8.82
CA PHE A 14 2.12 6.01 8.45
C PHE A 14 1.15 5.48 7.40
N ALA A 15 1.58 4.45 6.68
CA ALA A 15 0.70 3.57 5.92
C ALA A 15 0.74 2.18 6.55
N ALA A 16 -0.32 1.42 6.33
CA ALA A 16 -0.37 0.00 6.68
C ALA A 16 -0.60 -0.80 5.40
N SER A 17 0.14 -1.89 5.25
CA SER A 17 -0.13 -2.89 4.23
C SER A 17 -0.53 -4.19 4.89
N TYR A 18 -1.57 -4.85 4.40
CA TYR A 18 -2.02 -6.13 4.93
C TYR A 18 -2.21 -7.17 3.82
N ASP A 19 -2.03 -8.43 4.20
CA ASP A 19 -2.35 -9.58 3.35
C ASP A 19 -2.58 -10.84 4.20
N ASN A 20 -3.04 -11.90 3.56
CA ASN A 20 -3.16 -13.24 4.11
C ASN A 20 -1.78 -13.88 4.29
N ILE A 21 -1.51 -14.34 5.49
CA ILE A 21 -0.45 -15.29 5.79
C ILE A 21 -1.05 -16.69 5.74
N ASN A 22 -0.56 -17.50 4.80
CA ASN A 22 -0.84 -18.92 4.72
C ASN A 22 0.43 -19.67 5.10
N LEU A 23 0.46 -20.29 6.28
CA LEU A 23 1.59 -21.06 6.78
C LEU A 23 1.26 -22.55 6.76
N VAL A 24 2.01 -23.30 5.95
CA VAL A 24 1.98 -24.77 5.93
C VAL A 24 3.28 -25.27 6.55
N PHE A 25 3.20 -25.80 7.76
CA PHE A 25 4.35 -26.45 8.39
C PHE A 25 4.64 -27.77 7.64
N ARG A 26 5.90 -27.96 7.21
CA ARG A 26 6.40 -29.14 6.47
C ARG A 26 5.74 -29.39 5.10
N ALA A 27 5.82 -28.41 4.20
CA ALA A 27 5.36 -28.49 2.81
C ALA A 27 6.01 -29.60 1.94
N ALA A 28 7.02 -30.33 2.45
CA ALA A 28 7.85 -31.25 1.66
C ALA A 28 7.12 -32.52 1.18
N GLU A 29 5.98 -32.91 1.76
CA GLU A 29 5.29 -34.16 1.40
C GLU A 29 3.77 -33.97 1.43
N GLN A 30 3.15 -33.71 0.27
CA GLN A 30 1.70 -33.84 0.10
C GLN A 30 1.33 -35.33 0.11
N VAL A 31 0.94 -35.86 1.27
CA VAL A 31 0.43 -37.23 1.42
C VAL A 31 -1.07 -37.19 1.70
N MET A 32 -1.85 -37.99 0.96
CA MET A 32 -3.27 -38.22 1.23
C MET A 32 -3.45 -38.74 2.66
N GLY A 33 -4.19 -38.01 3.50
CA GLY A 33 -4.44 -38.37 4.91
C GLY A 33 -3.66 -37.57 5.97
N ARG A 34 -2.91 -36.53 5.58
CA ARG A 34 -2.28 -35.62 6.55
C ARG A 34 -3.32 -34.82 7.36
N THR A 35 -3.07 -34.70 8.66
CA THR A 35 -3.88 -33.94 9.63
C THR A 35 -3.20 -32.63 10.07
N ASP A 36 -2.15 -32.21 9.37
CA ASP A 36 -1.43 -30.97 9.68
C ASP A 36 -2.38 -29.77 9.49
N SER A 37 -2.36 -28.81 10.42
CA SER A 37 -3.14 -27.58 10.30
C SER A 37 -2.44 -26.61 9.34
N GLN A 38 -3.18 -26.14 8.33
CA GLN A 38 -2.82 -24.92 7.63
C GLN A 38 -3.18 -23.76 8.55
N GLU A 39 -2.19 -23.02 9.03
CA GLU A 39 -2.40 -21.83 9.84
C GLU A 39 -2.62 -20.65 8.89
N ASN A 40 -3.82 -20.07 8.96
CA ASN A 40 -4.22 -18.93 8.17
C ASN A 40 -4.50 -17.75 9.08
N GLY A 41 -4.09 -16.56 8.64
CA GLY A 41 -4.47 -15.32 9.30
C GLY A 41 -4.18 -14.13 8.41
N THR A 42 -4.82 -13.01 8.69
CA THR A 42 -4.50 -11.72 8.07
C THR A 42 -3.48 -11.01 8.95
N CYS A 43 -2.41 -10.48 8.36
CA CYS A 43 -1.41 -9.71 9.09
C CYS A 43 -1.18 -8.37 8.40
N ALA A 44 -0.87 -7.34 9.18
CA ALA A 44 -0.48 -6.04 8.66
C ALA A 44 0.97 -5.71 9.02
N THR A 45 1.59 -4.89 8.20
CA THR A 45 2.85 -4.22 8.51
C THR A 45 2.66 -2.74 8.29
N ILE A 46 2.99 -1.95 9.30
CA ILE A 46 2.99 -0.50 9.18
C ILE A 46 4.39 0.03 8.90
N PHE A 47 4.44 1.18 8.25
CA PHE A 47 5.68 1.90 7.98
C PHE A 47 5.43 3.41 7.95
N PRO A 48 6.38 4.22 8.42
CA PRO A 48 6.25 5.67 8.38
C PRO A 48 6.28 6.20 6.95
N LEU A 49 5.57 7.29 6.71
CA LEU A 49 5.60 7.99 5.43
C LEU A 49 6.88 8.83 5.31
N TRP A 50 7.60 8.65 4.21
CA TRP A 50 8.86 9.36 3.98
C TRP A 50 8.63 10.87 3.75
N LYS A 51 9.26 11.70 4.59
CA LYS A 51 9.17 13.18 4.53
C LYS A 51 7.75 13.74 4.43
N ALA A 52 6.75 13.01 4.94
CA ALA A 52 5.38 13.49 4.98
C ALA A 52 5.19 14.53 6.08
N ALA A 53 4.25 15.45 5.86
CA ALA A 53 3.85 16.46 6.82
C ALA A 53 2.37 16.30 7.18
N ALA A 54 2.02 16.53 8.44
CA ALA A 54 0.65 16.32 8.94
C ALA A 54 -0.37 17.24 8.26
N GLU A 55 0.03 18.44 7.83
CA GLU A 55 -0.84 19.34 7.05
C GLU A 55 -1.27 18.75 5.71
N HIS A 56 -0.44 17.93 5.06
CA HIS A 56 -0.75 17.28 3.77
C HIS A 56 -1.66 16.06 3.94
N MET A 57 -1.77 15.55 5.17
CA MET A 57 -2.57 14.36 5.48
C MET A 57 -4.00 14.69 5.91
N ARG A 58 -4.48 15.92 5.72
CA ARG A 58 -5.82 16.32 6.17
C ARG A 58 -6.91 15.75 5.25
N ILE A 59 -7.91 15.09 5.84
CA ILE A 59 -9.11 14.59 5.12
C ILE A 59 -9.79 15.71 4.34
N ALA A 60 -9.90 16.91 4.92
CA ALA A 60 -10.49 18.06 4.23
C ALA A 60 -9.79 18.40 2.90
N GLY A 61 -8.47 18.19 2.81
CA GLY A 61 -7.72 18.37 1.57
C GLY A 61 -8.04 17.28 0.54
N LEU A 62 -8.16 16.02 0.99
CA LEU A 62 -8.59 14.91 0.15
C LEU A 62 -10.01 15.13 -0.41
N ASP A 63 -10.95 15.52 0.45
CA ASP A 63 -12.34 15.81 0.06
C ASP A 63 -12.41 16.97 -0.94
N ALA A 64 -11.66 18.05 -0.68
CA ALA A 64 -11.61 19.19 -1.59
C ALA A 64 -11.04 18.80 -2.96
N ALA A 65 -9.96 18.01 -2.98
CA ALA A 65 -9.35 17.52 -4.22
C ALA A 65 -10.30 16.59 -4.99
N PHE A 66 -10.96 15.67 -4.30
CA PHE A 66 -11.94 14.75 -4.91
C PHE A 66 -13.10 15.51 -5.55
N ASN A 67 -13.67 16.49 -4.84
CA ASN A 67 -14.80 17.27 -5.34
C ASN A 67 -14.42 18.24 -6.49
N ALA A 68 -13.16 18.68 -6.54
CA ALA A 68 -12.65 19.54 -7.60
C ALA A 68 -12.17 18.77 -8.83
N ALA A 69 -11.98 17.45 -8.73
CA ALA A 69 -11.48 16.64 -9.83
C ALA A 69 -12.45 16.66 -11.03
N PRO A 70 -11.96 16.90 -12.26
CA PRO A 70 -12.80 16.82 -13.44
C PRO A 70 -13.24 15.37 -13.71
N PRO A 71 -14.32 15.16 -14.49
CA PRO A 71 -14.66 13.83 -14.97
C PRO A 71 -13.49 13.18 -15.72
N LEU A 72 -13.23 11.90 -15.43
CA LEU A 72 -12.17 11.15 -16.09
C LEU A 72 -12.43 11.07 -17.59
N SER A 73 -11.47 11.51 -18.39
CA SER A 73 -11.45 11.35 -19.83
C SER A 73 -10.53 10.19 -20.24
N ILE A 74 -10.65 9.74 -21.49
CA ILE A 74 -9.74 8.71 -22.02
C ILE A 74 -8.31 9.24 -22.13
N ASP A 75 -8.15 10.54 -22.35
CA ASP A 75 -6.84 11.20 -22.48
C ASP A 75 -6.11 11.29 -21.13
N ASP A 76 -6.81 11.12 -20.01
CA ASP A 76 -6.20 11.00 -18.67
C ASP A 76 -5.64 9.59 -18.41
N ILE A 77 -5.99 8.60 -19.24
CA ILE A 77 -5.57 7.21 -19.12
C ILE A 77 -4.45 6.90 -20.12
N LEU A 78 -4.56 7.46 -21.32
CA LEU A 78 -3.59 7.23 -22.39
C LEU A 78 -2.37 8.12 -22.20
N LEU A 79 -1.19 7.51 -22.17
CA LEU A 79 0.06 8.26 -22.17
C LEU A 79 0.15 9.11 -23.43
N THR A 80 0.54 10.37 -23.25
CA THR A 80 0.96 11.24 -24.35
C THR A 80 2.20 10.67 -25.04
N ALA A 81 2.54 11.18 -26.23
CA ALA A 81 3.77 10.78 -26.92
C ALA A 81 5.03 11.02 -26.06
N VAL A 82 5.04 12.10 -25.29
CA VAL A 82 6.16 12.46 -24.39
C VAL A 82 6.25 11.49 -23.22
N GLU A 83 5.13 11.18 -22.57
CA GLU A 83 5.10 10.22 -21.47
C GLU A 83 5.42 8.80 -21.93
N THR A 84 4.94 8.42 -23.11
CA THR A 84 5.28 7.13 -23.74
C THR A 84 6.79 7.02 -23.96
N GLU A 85 7.42 8.06 -24.53
CA GLU A 85 8.87 8.08 -24.72
C GLU A 85 9.63 8.00 -23.38
N LEU A 86 9.14 8.68 -22.35
CA LEU A 86 9.71 8.63 -21.01
C LEU A 86 9.63 7.24 -20.41
N VAL A 87 8.44 6.62 -20.42
CA VAL A 87 8.23 5.24 -19.93
C VAL A 87 9.10 4.26 -20.71
N ASP A 88 9.19 4.40 -22.03
CA ASP A 88 10.06 3.59 -22.88
C ASP A 88 11.53 3.70 -22.48
N LYS A 89 12.02 4.90 -22.17
CA LYS A 89 13.39 5.10 -21.66
C LYS A 89 13.57 4.42 -20.30
N CYS A 90 12.62 4.62 -19.39
CA CYS A 90 12.62 4.02 -18.06
C CYS A 90 12.66 2.47 -18.11
N LEU A 91 11.92 1.84 -19.02
CA LEU A 91 11.79 0.38 -19.11
C LEU A 91 12.94 -0.33 -19.85
N ARG A 92 13.84 0.39 -20.51
CA ARG A 92 14.93 -0.21 -21.33
C ARG A 92 16.14 -0.68 -20.51
N HIS A 93 16.11 -0.57 -19.19
CA HIS A 93 17.26 -0.87 -18.33
C HIS A 93 17.01 -2.11 -17.47
N PHE A 94 17.84 -3.15 -17.66
CA PHE A 94 17.85 -4.37 -16.84
C PHE A 94 19.21 -4.52 -16.16
N GLU A 95 19.26 -4.47 -14.82
CA GLU A 95 20.50 -4.55 -14.04
C GLU A 95 21.01 -5.98 -13.80
N HIS A 96 20.31 -7.02 -14.26
CA HIS A 96 20.59 -8.41 -13.89
C HIS A 96 21.28 -9.24 -14.98
N GLY A 97 22.38 -8.74 -15.54
CA GLY A 97 23.18 -9.44 -16.56
C GLY A 97 24.26 -10.40 -16.02
N GLY A 98 24.59 -10.33 -14.72
CA GLY A 98 25.70 -11.08 -14.12
C GLY A 98 27.08 -10.43 -14.32
N GLU A 99 28.16 -11.09 -13.88
CA GLU A 99 29.49 -10.48 -13.71
C GLU A 99 30.05 -9.80 -14.97
N LYS A 100 29.75 -10.33 -16.15
CA LYS A 100 30.21 -9.78 -17.45
C LYS A 100 29.58 -8.42 -17.79
N PHE A 101 28.48 -8.06 -17.13
CA PHE A 101 27.77 -6.80 -17.36
C PHE A 101 28.15 -5.70 -16.36
N LYS A 102 28.93 -6.00 -15.31
CA LYS A 102 29.42 -4.97 -14.36
C LYS A 102 30.16 -3.82 -15.04
N ARG A 103 30.86 -4.10 -16.13
CA ARG A 103 31.56 -3.07 -16.94
C ARG A 103 30.64 -2.01 -17.55
N PHE A 104 29.34 -2.27 -17.61
CA PHE A 104 28.34 -1.34 -18.15
C PHE A 104 27.57 -0.60 -17.05
N CYS A 105 27.82 -0.86 -15.76
CA CYS A 105 27.10 -0.22 -14.66
C CYS A 105 27.17 1.31 -14.74
N GLU A 106 28.36 1.89 -14.97
CA GLU A 106 28.52 3.35 -15.10
C GLU A 106 27.75 3.93 -16.30
N ASP A 107 27.68 3.18 -17.41
CA ASP A 107 26.96 3.61 -18.60
C ASP A 107 25.44 3.51 -18.39
N VAL A 108 24.98 2.49 -17.66
CA VAL A 108 23.59 2.32 -17.26
C VAL A 108 23.19 3.45 -16.31
N GLU A 109 23.97 3.73 -15.26
CA GLU A 109 23.70 4.82 -14.32
C GLU A 109 23.59 6.19 -15.00
N LYS A 110 24.44 6.47 -15.99
CA LYS A 110 24.37 7.71 -16.79
C LYS A 110 23.16 7.77 -17.72
N ALA A 111 22.63 6.62 -18.13
CA ALA A 111 21.53 6.51 -19.08
C ALA A 111 20.15 6.44 -18.41
N LEU A 112 20.10 6.13 -17.11
CA LEU A 112 18.84 6.06 -16.37
C LEU A 112 18.16 7.43 -16.36
N PRO A 113 16.92 7.54 -16.88
CA PRO A 113 16.15 8.76 -16.72
C PRO A 113 15.87 8.99 -15.24
N ILE A 114 16.21 10.19 -14.74
CA ILE A 114 15.89 10.62 -13.38
C ILE A 114 14.81 11.69 -13.50
N THR A 115 13.71 11.52 -12.77
CA THR A 115 12.68 12.56 -12.66
C THR A 115 12.97 13.50 -11.49
N ALA A 116 12.34 14.68 -11.52
CA ALA A 116 12.39 15.60 -10.39
C ALA A 116 11.73 15.03 -9.12
N ASP A 117 10.91 13.98 -9.26
CA ASP A 117 10.15 13.35 -8.19
C ASP A 117 10.91 12.20 -7.50
N LYS A 118 12.15 11.92 -7.93
CA LYS A 118 13.00 10.91 -7.30
C LYS A 118 13.17 11.21 -5.82
N ILE A 119 12.78 10.24 -4.99
CA ILE A 119 13.02 10.31 -3.55
C ILE A 119 14.46 9.90 -3.22
N GLU A 120 14.98 10.43 -2.12
CA GLU A 120 16.28 10.04 -1.58
C GLU A 120 16.30 8.55 -1.22
N LEU A 121 17.43 7.89 -1.47
CA LEU A 121 17.64 6.52 -1.03
C LEU A 121 17.59 6.45 0.51
N HIS A 122 16.66 5.66 1.03
CA HIS A 122 16.50 5.43 2.45
C HIS A 122 15.97 4.01 2.70
N GLN A 123 16.19 3.53 3.92
CA GLN A 123 15.60 2.28 4.37
C GLN A 123 14.29 2.58 5.12
N THR A 124 13.19 2.03 4.65
CA THR A 124 11.90 2.13 5.34
C THR A 124 11.87 1.18 6.54
N PRO A 125 11.66 1.66 7.77
CA PRO A 125 11.50 0.79 8.91
C PRO A 125 10.12 0.11 8.86
N LEU A 126 10.11 -1.21 9.02
CA LEU A 126 8.90 -2.04 8.97
C LEU A 126 8.50 -2.48 10.37
N HIS A 127 7.22 -2.35 10.69
CA HIS A 127 6.67 -2.69 12.00
C HIS A 127 5.47 -3.63 11.83
N PRO A 128 5.68 -4.96 11.88
CA PRO A 128 4.59 -5.93 11.76
C PRO A 128 3.66 -5.87 12.97
N THR A 129 2.37 -6.06 12.73
CA THR A 129 1.34 -6.26 13.74
C THR A 129 1.16 -7.76 14.01
N PRO A 130 0.39 -8.16 15.04
CA PRO A 130 -0.08 -9.53 15.16
C PRO A 130 -0.92 -9.96 13.95
N ALA A 131 -1.03 -11.27 13.76
CA ALA A 131 -1.98 -11.85 12.83
C ALA A 131 -3.36 -12.00 13.50
N TRP A 132 -4.41 -11.86 12.70
CA TRP A 132 -5.80 -12.02 13.12
C TRP A 132 -6.50 -13.08 12.28
N ASN A 133 -7.45 -13.80 12.88
CA ASN A 133 -8.31 -14.74 12.16
C ASN A 133 -9.49 -13.97 11.53
N ILE A 134 -9.21 -13.23 10.47
CA ILE A 134 -10.19 -12.41 9.72
C ILE A 134 -10.20 -12.87 8.26
N ASP A 135 -11.40 -13.01 7.69
CA ASP A 135 -11.58 -13.37 6.29
C ASP A 135 -11.54 -12.12 5.38
N GLN A 136 -10.32 -11.76 4.93
CA GLN A 136 -10.10 -10.62 4.04
C GLN A 136 -10.73 -10.78 2.64
N SER A 137 -11.33 -11.93 2.29
CA SER A 137 -11.99 -12.10 0.98
C SER A 137 -13.33 -11.36 0.90
N THR A 138 -13.90 -11.00 2.05
CA THR A 138 -15.23 -10.40 2.19
C THR A 138 -15.17 -8.88 2.43
N ILE A 139 -16.27 -8.17 2.16
CA ILE A 139 -16.38 -6.73 2.43
C ILE A 139 -16.28 -6.46 3.94
N ILE A 140 -17.01 -7.24 4.75
CA ILE A 140 -17.01 -7.11 6.22
C ILE A 140 -15.63 -7.43 6.79
N GLY A 141 -14.96 -8.47 6.30
CA GLY A 141 -13.62 -8.80 6.76
C GLY A 141 -12.60 -7.68 6.49
N ASN A 142 -12.70 -6.95 5.38
CA ASN A 142 -11.80 -5.80 5.15
C ASN A 142 -12.09 -4.62 6.10
N GLU A 143 -13.35 -4.42 6.51
CA GLU A 143 -13.68 -3.49 7.59
C GLU A 143 -13.06 -3.95 8.91
N GLU A 144 -13.19 -5.23 9.26
CA GLU A 144 -12.63 -5.83 10.47
C GLU A 144 -11.10 -5.72 10.49
N VAL A 145 -10.42 -5.93 9.36
CA VAL A 145 -8.96 -5.75 9.25
C VAL A 145 -8.56 -4.31 9.54
N ALA A 146 -9.23 -3.33 8.91
CA ALA A 146 -8.96 -1.93 9.17
C ALA A 146 -9.16 -1.60 10.67
N ASP A 147 -10.26 -2.08 11.25
CA ASP A 147 -10.56 -1.86 12.66
C ASP A 147 -9.54 -2.51 13.61
N ALA A 148 -9.12 -3.74 13.30
CA ALA A 148 -8.12 -4.48 14.05
C ALA A 148 -6.75 -3.77 14.04
N ILE A 149 -6.31 -3.28 12.87
CA ILE A 149 -5.06 -2.51 12.72
C ILE A 149 -5.09 -1.28 13.63
N TYR A 150 -6.14 -0.45 13.53
CA TYR A 150 -6.17 0.81 14.28
C TYR A 150 -6.45 0.64 15.77
N THR A 151 -7.12 -0.45 16.15
CA THR A 151 -7.30 -0.83 17.56
C THR A 151 -5.98 -1.29 18.17
N GLU A 152 -5.23 -2.16 17.48
CA GLU A 152 -3.91 -2.63 17.92
C GLU A 152 -2.90 -1.48 18.09
N LEU A 153 -2.99 -0.47 17.20
CA LEU A 153 -2.12 0.70 17.22
C LEU A 153 -2.58 1.79 18.20
N GLU A 154 -3.74 1.63 18.86
CA GLU A 154 -4.29 2.56 19.85
C GLU A 154 -4.47 4.01 19.34
N VAL A 155 -4.66 4.18 18.03
CA VAL A 155 -4.70 5.50 17.38
C VAL A 155 -6.06 6.18 17.44
N LYS A 156 -7.15 5.41 17.69
CA LYS A 156 -8.53 5.94 17.69
C LYS A 156 -8.78 7.02 18.74
N GLY A 157 -8.02 7.03 19.83
CA GLY A 157 -8.12 8.01 20.91
C GLY A 157 -7.30 9.29 20.69
N LEU A 158 -6.52 9.37 19.60
CA LEU A 158 -5.67 10.52 19.34
C LEU A 158 -6.49 11.71 18.86
N SER A 159 -6.14 12.92 19.31
CA SER A 159 -6.86 14.15 18.95
C SER A 159 -6.87 14.43 17.44
N HIS A 160 -5.89 13.89 16.71
CA HIS A 160 -5.78 14.04 15.28
C HIS A 160 -6.43 12.94 14.45
N TRP A 161 -6.87 11.86 15.11
CA TRP A 161 -7.41 10.67 14.46
C TRP A 161 -8.53 10.97 13.46
N SER A 162 -9.46 11.85 13.83
CA SER A 162 -10.67 12.11 13.05
C SER A 162 -10.45 12.94 11.79
N TRP A 163 -9.30 13.61 11.64
CA TRP A 163 -9.05 14.52 10.52
C TRP A 163 -7.84 14.16 9.66
N ILE A 164 -7.09 13.11 10.00
CA ILE A 164 -6.02 12.58 9.14
C ILE A 164 -6.53 11.51 8.19
N VAL A 165 -6.03 11.52 6.96
CA VAL A 165 -6.17 10.44 5.98
C VAL A 165 -5.49 9.19 6.53
N LYS A 166 -6.03 8.01 6.24
CA LYS A 166 -5.31 6.76 6.49
C LYS A 166 -5.07 5.99 5.20
N ILE A 167 -3.85 5.51 5.02
CA ILE A 167 -3.42 4.79 3.82
C ILE A 167 -3.40 3.30 4.13
N LEU A 168 -4.21 2.54 3.40
CA LEU A 168 -4.26 1.08 3.48
C LEU A 168 -3.83 0.48 2.15
N GLY A 169 -2.87 -0.44 2.24
CA GLY A 169 -2.36 -1.23 1.14
C GLY A 169 -2.74 -2.71 1.26
N GLY A 170 -2.99 -3.36 0.12
CA GLY A 170 -3.34 -4.78 0.09
C GLY A 170 -3.43 -5.30 -1.34
N ASP A 171 -3.72 -6.59 -1.52
CA ASP A 171 -3.95 -7.16 -2.84
C ASP A 171 -5.14 -6.52 -3.57
N GLN A 172 -5.26 -6.77 -4.89
CA GLN A 172 -6.31 -6.13 -5.69
C GLN A 172 -7.72 -6.44 -5.17
N LEU A 173 -7.94 -7.65 -4.62
CA LEU A 173 -9.23 -8.04 -4.08
C LEU A 173 -9.55 -7.22 -2.83
N SER A 174 -8.62 -7.10 -1.89
CA SER A 174 -8.75 -6.33 -0.65
C SER A 174 -9.04 -4.86 -0.94
N ILE A 175 -8.31 -4.26 -1.89
CA ILE A 175 -8.56 -2.88 -2.34
C ILE A 175 -9.95 -2.75 -2.98
N ALA A 176 -10.40 -3.72 -3.78
CA ALA A 176 -11.75 -3.72 -4.34
C ALA A 176 -12.83 -3.83 -3.25
N ARG A 177 -12.59 -4.59 -2.18
CA ARG A 177 -13.49 -4.71 -1.03
C ARG A 177 -13.57 -3.41 -0.23
N LEU A 178 -12.46 -2.73 0.04
CA LEU A 178 -12.46 -1.40 0.68
C LEU A 178 -13.23 -0.36 -0.15
N ARG A 179 -13.03 -0.34 -1.47
CA ARG A 179 -13.80 0.52 -2.38
C ARG A 179 -15.29 0.18 -2.39
N SER A 180 -15.65 -1.10 -2.33
CA SER A 180 -17.05 -1.53 -2.24
C SER A 180 -17.70 -1.03 -0.94
N LEU A 181 -16.98 -1.12 0.17
CA LEU A 181 -17.44 -0.64 1.47
C LEU A 181 -17.71 0.87 1.46
N LEU A 182 -16.77 1.66 0.94
CA LEU A 182 -16.95 3.11 0.73
C LEU A 182 -18.20 3.39 -0.10
N ASN A 183 -18.40 2.70 -1.21
CA ASN A 183 -19.55 2.91 -2.10
C ASN A 183 -20.89 2.55 -1.45
N ILE A 184 -20.95 1.47 -0.65
CA ILE A 184 -22.18 1.06 0.05
C ILE A 184 -22.59 2.10 1.11
N ARG A 185 -21.60 2.71 1.75
CA ARG A 185 -21.78 3.67 2.84
C ARG A 185 -21.87 5.11 2.39
N ALA A 186 -21.49 5.40 1.14
CA ALA A 186 -21.58 6.72 0.56
C ALA A 186 -23.01 7.27 0.67
N GLY A 187 -23.15 8.43 1.32
CA GLY A 187 -24.44 9.08 1.57
C GLY A 187 -25.27 8.52 2.73
N HIS A 188 -24.84 7.41 3.36
CA HIS A 188 -25.52 6.80 4.50
C HIS A 188 -24.74 6.96 5.82
N GLU A 189 -23.41 6.92 5.76
CA GLU A 189 -22.53 7.03 6.92
C GLU A 189 -21.46 8.10 6.71
N GLY A 190 -20.97 8.67 7.81
CA GLY A 190 -19.93 9.70 7.82
C GLY A 190 -18.79 9.38 8.78
N GLY A 191 -17.76 10.23 8.78
CA GLY A 191 -16.60 10.07 9.65
C GLY A 191 -15.85 8.75 9.42
N TYR A 192 -15.44 8.08 10.50
CA TYR A 192 -14.66 6.85 10.41
C TYR A 192 -15.45 5.69 9.79
N SER A 193 -16.74 5.52 10.12
CA SER A 193 -17.51 4.40 9.61
C SER A 193 -17.84 4.55 8.11
N GLY A 194 -17.83 5.77 7.56
CA GLY A 194 -18.07 6.02 6.14
C GLY A 194 -16.89 5.73 5.19
N PHE A 195 -15.70 5.39 5.70
CA PHE A 195 -14.49 5.06 4.91
C PHE A 195 -13.96 6.15 3.94
N GLY A 196 -14.57 7.34 3.88
CA GLY A 196 -14.12 8.46 3.03
C GLY A 196 -12.75 9.03 3.42
N TRP A 197 -12.23 8.68 4.60
CA TRP A 197 -10.88 9.04 5.06
C TRP A 197 -9.76 8.26 4.37
N GLY A 198 -10.10 7.21 3.62
CA GLY A 198 -9.16 6.20 3.19
C GLY A 198 -8.54 6.44 1.83
N VAL A 199 -7.23 6.23 1.75
CA VAL A 199 -6.50 6.14 0.49
C VAL A 199 -6.06 4.69 0.28
N TRP A 200 -6.54 4.11 -0.82
CA TRP A 200 -6.38 2.69 -1.12
C TRP A 200 -5.21 2.48 -2.07
N MET A 201 -4.11 1.94 -1.55
CA MET A 201 -2.88 1.72 -2.29
C MET A 201 -2.80 0.26 -2.76
N PRO A 202 -2.62 -0.03 -4.06
CA PRO A 202 -2.32 -1.38 -4.49
C PRO A 202 -1.02 -1.88 -3.80
N GLY A 203 -1.11 -3.02 -3.11
CA GLY A 203 0.03 -3.69 -2.50
C GLY A 203 0.99 -4.19 -3.57
N LEU A 204 2.16 -3.54 -3.66
CA LEU A 204 3.13 -3.74 -4.74
C LEU A 204 3.85 -5.09 -4.71
N PHE A 205 3.55 -5.98 -3.77
CA PHE A 205 4.05 -7.36 -3.76
C PHE A 205 3.36 -8.24 -4.82
N HIS A 206 2.18 -7.83 -5.31
CA HIS A 206 1.47 -8.49 -6.43
C HIS A 206 1.74 -7.82 -7.79
N GLY A 207 2.30 -6.60 -7.79
CA GLY A 207 2.74 -5.92 -9.00
C GLY A 207 4.22 -6.20 -9.24
N LYS A 208 4.60 -6.60 -10.45
CA LYS A 208 6.03 -6.60 -10.81
C LYS A 208 6.46 -5.13 -10.87
N ILE A 209 7.14 -4.66 -9.83
CA ILE A 209 7.53 -3.25 -9.63
C ILE A 209 8.23 -2.66 -10.88
N ALA A 210 9.06 -3.46 -11.55
CA ALA A 210 9.69 -3.09 -12.82
C ALA A 210 8.70 -2.86 -13.97
N ASP A 211 7.56 -3.56 -13.97
CA ASP A 211 6.53 -3.47 -15.00
C ASP A 211 5.50 -2.35 -14.74
N MET A 212 5.43 -1.81 -13.51
CA MET A 212 4.36 -0.88 -13.13
C MET A 212 4.72 0.60 -13.20
N HIS A 213 6.00 0.97 -13.16
CA HIS A 213 6.35 2.38 -13.21
C HIS A 213 7.64 2.68 -13.95
N GLY A 214 8.67 1.83 -13.93
CA GLY A 214 9.98 2.14 -14.55
C GLY A 214 10.68 3.41 -14.02
N LEU A 215 10.00 4.23 -13.22
CA LEU A 215 10.49 5.47 -12.63
C LEU A 215 11.47 5.14 -11.51
N VAL A 216 12.66 5.75 -11.58
CA VAL A 216 13.72 5.73 -10.56
C VAL A 216 14.10 7.16 -10.20
#